data_AF-A0AAV2HFP8-F1
#
_entry.id   AF-A0AAV2HFP8-F1
#
_cell.length_a   1.000
_cell.length_b   1.000
_cell.length_c   1.000
_cell.angle_alpha   90.00
_cell.angle_beta   90.00
_cell.angle_gamma   90.00
#
_symmetry.space_group_name_H-M   'P 1'
#
loop_
_entity.id
_entity.type
_entity.pdbx_description
1 polymer ?
#
loop_
_entity_poly.entity_id
_entity_poly.type
_entity_poly.pdbx_seq_one_letter_code
_entity_poly.pdbx_strand_id
1 'polypeptide(L)'
;MYQERCISNLPLNNENIIKGKCPRDNPVPSNGSGLPPLPTSCDDPTICSALAPPPPGIAEGPVCGPSNAESPKSYPTYCDMVKAVCKSSGGPTSLPRDSAIKASPGECGKGNGPPKPQLPPSEPIFTPWSPYSQCLFTDKLRNCGEGTQVKNRQVAPYDDFRPVRQVEPYETGASRPCFVACVNILTGAPEGLCPEQSLCNEVDPVCGSLGAGAAKEFKSECELNISACQASKVPHKLYSGSCDPEDGSALRRYCEEAGPVQVAVKYDIEKDGEHCVGEPVTIGSCGDLLCEGEAGTCCKATKFEQIQVDVQCYSLSTKQPISQIKHVYISAIECQCQAGSP
;
A
#
# COMPACT_ATOMS: atom_id res chain seq x y z
N MET A 1 9.03 33.64 14.60
CA MET A 1 8.45 32.32 14.92
C MET A 1 7.44 32.04 13.81
N TYR A 2 7.82 31.24 12.82
CA TYR A 2 6.93 30.89 11.71
C TYR A 2 6.65 29.40 11.74
N GLN A 3 5.37 29.09 11.63
CA GLN A 3 4.77 27.77 11.79
C GLN A 3 5.30 26.78 10.75
N GLU A 4 5.73 25.63 11.26
CA GLU A 4 6.02 24.43 10.48
C GLU A 4 4.69 23.83 10.00
N ARG A 5 4.55 23.64 8.69
CA ARG A 5 3.46 22.87 8.11
C ARG A 5 4.03 21.56 7.61
N CYS A 6 4.11 20.57 8.50
CA CYS A 6 4.45 19.20 8.13
C CYS A 6 3.26 18.57 7.41
N ILE A 7 3.47 18.08 6.18
CA ILE A 7 2.52 17.18 5.52
C ILE A 7 2.69 15.81 6.19
N SER A 8 1.89 15.55 7.22
CA SER A 8 1.85 14.26 7.89
C SER A 8 1.11 13.25 7.00
N ASN A 9 1.85 12.29 6.44
CA ASN A 9 1.28 11.00 6.02
C ASN A 9 0.84 10.25 7.27
N LEU A 10 -0.39 10.49 7.72
CA LEU A 10 -0.98 9.72 8.80
C LEU A 10 -1.36 8.32 8.28
N PRO A 11 -0.92 7.24 8.96
CA PRO A 11 -1.40 5.89 8.64
C PRO A 11 -2.91 5.76 8.92
N LEU A 12 -3.56 4.89 8.15
CA LEU A 12 -4.98 4.60 8.24
C LEU A 12 -5.34 4.15 9.66
N ASN A 13 -6.18 4.91 10.36
CA ASN A 13 -6.66 4.52 11.68
C ASN A 13 -7.78 3.46 11.55
N ASN A 14 -7.46 2.21 11.89
CA ASN A 14 -8.38 1.07 11.85
C ASN A 14 -9.56 1.17 12.84
N GLU A 15 -9.54 2.13 13.78
CA GLU A 15 -10.61 2.34 14.76
C GLU A 15 -11.89 2.92 14.15
N ASN A 16 -11.84 3.42 12.89
CA ASN A 16 -12.99 3.97 12.18
C ASN A 16 -13.63 3.00 11.16
N ILE A 17 -13.21 1.73 11.12
CA ILE A 17 -13.86 0.71 10.28
C ILE A 17 -15.02 0.07 11.05
N ILE A 18 -16.24 0.54 10.80
CA ILE A 18 -17.45 -0.14 11.25
C ILE A 18 -17.62 -1.42 10.42
N LYS A 19 -17.40 -2.59 11.01
CA LYS A 19 -17.77 -3.88 10.42
C LYS A 19 -19.30 -3.95 10.27
N GLY A 20 -19.80 -3.72 9.06
CA GLY A 20 -21.19 -4.00 8.71
C GLY A 20 -21.47 -5.50 8.84
N LYS A 21 -22.61 -5.87 9.45
CA LYS A 21 -23.07 -7.26 9.50
C LYS A 21 -23.44 -7.71 8.09
N CYS A 22 -22.87 -8.82 7.62
CA CYS A 22 -23.39 -9.53 6.45
C CYS A 22 -24.88 -9.89 6.69
N PRO A 23 -25.78 -9.70 5.71
CA PRO A 23 -27.16 -10.13 5.84
C PRO A 23 -27.20 -11.66 6.04
N ARG A 24 -28.01 -12.08 7.01
CA ARG A 24 -28.32 -13.49 7.29
C ARG A 24 -28.84 -14.19 6.05
N ASP A 25 -28.49 -15.47 5.95
CA ASP A 25 -29.00 -16.46 5.02
C ASP A 25 -30.50 -16.31 4.74
N ASN A 26 -30.85 -16.25 3.45
CA ASN A 26 -32.21 -16.52 3.02
C ASN A 26 -32.50 -18.02 3.22
N PRO A 27 -33.60 -18.40 3.88
CA PRO A 27 -34.01 -19.79 3.96
C PRO A 27 -34.52 -20.27 2.59
N VAL A 28 -34.00 -21.42 2.15
CA VAL A 28 -34.53 -22.18 1.01
C VAL A 28 -35.91 -22.73 1.38
N PRO A 29 -36.94 -22.63 0.51
CA PRO A 29 -38.27 -23.13 0.81
C PRO A 29 -38.34 -24.67 0.77
N SER A 30 -38.82 -25.27 1.86
CA SER A 30 -39.21 -26.68 1.95
C SER A 30 -40.44 -26.96 1.08
N ASN A 31 -40.30 -27.84 0.09
CA ASN A 31 -41.43 -28.53 -0.52
C ASN A 31 -41.42 -29.99 -0.08
N GLY A 32 -42.53 -30.40 0.55
CA GLY A 32 -42.71 -31.68 1.22
C GLY A 32 -42.90 -32.86 0.28
N SER A 33 -42.20 -33.94 0.61
CA SER A 33 -42.59 -35.33 0.37
C SER A 33 -42.29 -36.06 1.69
N GLY A 34 -43.32 -36.27 2.51
CA GLY A 34 -43.16 -36.75 3.88
C GLY A 34 -42.58 -38.16 3.95
N LEU A 35 -41.37 -38.28 4.49
CA LEU A 35 -40.79 -39.57 4.88
C LEU A 35 -41.68 -40.24 5.95
N PRO A 36 -41.80 -41.58 5.94
CA PRO A 36 -42.52 -42.29 6.99
C PRO A 36 -41.95 -41.97 8.38
N PRO A 37 -42.77 -42.03 9.45
CA PRO A 37 -42.27 -41.81 10.81
C PRO A 37 -41.16 -42.81 11.13
N LEU A 38 -40.09 -42.35 11.76
CA LEU A 38 -39.00 -43.24 12.16
C LEU A 38 -39.52 -44.31 13.13
N PRO A 39 -39.09 -45.57 12.96
CA PRO A 39 -39.38 -46.62 13.91
C PRO A 39 -38.70 -46.35 15.25
N THR A 40 -39.21 -46.98 16.30
CA THR A 40 -38.66 -46.88 17.67
C THR A 40 -37.40 -47.73 17.89
N SER A 41 -37.07 -48.63 16.95
CA SER A 41 -35.93 -49.54 17.03
C SER A 41 -35.02 -49.45 15.81
N CYS A 42 -33.71 -49.52 16.04
CA CYS A 42 -32.69 -49.59 14.99
C CYS A 42 -32.72 -50.90 14.19
N ASP A 43 -33.38 -51.94 14.71
CA ASP A 43 -33.49 -53.24 14.03
C ASP A 43 -34.75 -53.35 13.15
N ASP A 44 -35.62 -52.34 13.21
CA ASP A 44 -36.86 -52.32 12.44
C ASP A 44 -36.57 -52.38 10.93
N PRO A 45 -37.21 -53.29 10.17
CA PRO A 45 -36.98 -53.44 8.74
C PRO A 45 -37.34 -52.18 7.94
N THR A 46 -38.20 -51.31 8.47
CA THR A 46 -38.65 -50.08 7.81
C THR A 46 -37.72 -48.89 8.02
N ILE A 47 -36.69 -49.01 8.87
CA ILE A 47 -35.81 -47.89 9.22
C ILE A 47 -35.11 -47.28 8.01
N CYS A 48 -34.77 -48.10 7.01
CA CYS A 48 -34.09 -47.66 5.80
C CYS A 48 -35.04 -46.99 4.80
N SER A 49 -36.33 -47.35 4.83
CA SER A 49 -37.38 -46.71 4.04
C SER A 49 -37.89 -45.42 4.66
N ALA A 50 -37.64 -45.21 5.96
CA ALA A 50 -37.98 -44.00 6.71
C ALA A 50 -36.97 -42.85 6.52
N LEU A 51 -35.88 -43.07 5.78
CA LEU A 51 -34.86 -42.07 5.46
C LEU A 51 -34.89 -41.72 3.97
N ALA A 52 -34.26 -40.59 3.62
CA ALA A 52 -34.03 -40.23 2.23
C ALA A 52 -33.34 -41.40 1.48
N PRO A 53 -33.82 -41.77 0.28
CA PRO A 53 -33.29 -42.90 -0.46
C PRO A 53 -31.80 -42.69 -0.81
N PRO A 54 -30.98 -43.76 -0.79
CA PRO A 54 -29.59 -43.66 -1.19
C PRO A 54 -29.43 -43.30 -2.68
N PRO A 55 -28.31 -42.69 -3.07
CA PRO A 55 -27.93 -42.57 -4.48
C PRO A 55 -27.94 -43.94 -5.19
N PRO A 56 -28.31 -44.02 -6.49
CA PRO A 56 -28.47 -45.28 -7.22
C PRO A 56 -27.25 -46.21 -7.17
N GLY A 57 -26.04 -45.63 -7.11
CA GLY A 57 -24.79 -46.38 -7.08
C GLY A 57 -24.50 -47.14 -5.78
N ILE A 58 -25.26 -46.90 -4.70
CA ILE A 58 -25.10 -47.59 -3.41
C ILE A 58 -26.40 -48.22 -2.90
N ALA A 59 -27.46 -48.19 -3.72
CA ALA A 59 -28.76 -48.77 -3.37
C ALA A 59 -28.70 -50.30 -3.30
N GLU A 60 -27.79 -50.92 -4.07
CA GLU A 60 -27.61 -52.37 -4.16
C GLU A 60 -26.14 -52.74 -3.98
N GLY A 61 -25.89 -53.87 -3.31
CA GLY A 61 -24.55 -54.40 -3.05
C GLY A 61 -23.85 -53.84 -1.80
N PRO A 62 -22.61 -54.28 -1.55
CA PRO A 62 -21.84 -53.87 -0.38
C PRO A 62 -21.46 -52.40 -0.43
N VAL A 63 -21.35 -51.76 0.73
CA VAL A 63 -21.00 -50.34 0.87
C VAL A 63 -19.91 -50.13 1.91
N CYS A 64 -19.13 -49.08 1.74
CA CYS A 64 -18.13 -48.62 2.69
C CYS A 64 -18.56 -47.29 3.32
N GLY A 65 -18.76 -47.26 4.64
CA GLY A 65 -19.22 -46.04 5.31
C GLY A 65 -19.37 -46.18 6.83
N PRO A 66 -19.99 -45.17 7.49
CA PRO A 66 -20.32 -43.88 6.91
C PRO A 66 -19.04 -43.08 6.61
N SER A 67 -19.03 -42.27 5.54
CA SER A 67 -17.81 -41.62 5.02
C SER A 67 -17.18 -40.58 5.97
N ASN A 68 -17.92 -40.17 7.00
CA ASN A 68 -17.46 -39.26 8.05
C ASN A 68 -16.96 -39.97 9.32
N ALA A 69 -17.02 -41.31 9.37
CA ALA A 69 -16.41 -42.07 10.47
C ALA A 69 -14.88 -42.01 10.37
N GLU A 70 -14.23 -41.96 11.53
CA GLU A 70 -12.76 -42.04 11.66
C GLU A 70 -12.19 -43.35 11.09
N SER A 71 -13.00 -44.42 11.13
CA SER A 71 -12.71 -45.70 10.48
C SER A 71 -13.97 -46.25 9.77
N PRO A 72 -14.13 -45.99 8.46
CA PRO A 72 -15.23 -46.55 7.67
C PRO A 72 -15.21 -48.08 7.68
N LYS A 73 -16.39 -48.70 7.74
CA LYS A 73 -16.56 -50.16 7.73
C LYS A 73 -17.32 -50.62 6.50
N SER A 74 -17.00 -51.82 6.04
CA SER A 74 -17.76 -52.50 4.99
C SER A 74 -19.07 -53.04 5.57
N TYR A 75 -20.17 -52.80 4.86
CA TYR A 75 -21.49 -53.34 5.17
C TYR A 75 -22.03 -54.10 3.95
N PRO A 76 -22.76 -55.22 4.13
CA PRO A 76 -23.32 -55.98 3.03
C PRO A 76 -24.34 -55.21 2.19
N THR A 77 -25.06 -54.27 2.81
CA THR A 77 -26.00 -53.36 2.15
C THR A 77 -25.96 -51.97 2.79
N TYR A 78 -26.46 -50.96 2.06
CA TYR A 78 -26.70 -49.62 2.61
C TYR A 78 -27.58 -49.63 3.86
N CYS A 79 -28.58 -50.51 3.89
CA CYS A 79 -29.48 -50.62 5.02
C CYS A 79 -28.77 -51.14 6.29
N ASP A 80 -27.85 -52.10 6.15
CA ASP A 80 -27.06 -52.59 7.27
C ASP A 80 -26.15 -51.50 7.85
N MET A 81 -25.61 -50.62 7.00
CA MET A 81 -24.87 -49.44 7.44
C MET A 81 -25.79 -48.48 8.23
N VAL A 82 -26.97 -48.17 7.72
CA VAL A 82 -27.95 -47.31 8.42
C VAL A 82 -28.28 -47.86 9.81
N LYS A 83 -28.54 -49.17 9.93
CA LYS A 83 -28.82 -49.82 11.22
C LYS A 83 -27.62 -49.73 12.17
N ALA A 84 -26.41 -49.90 11.67
CA ALA A 84 -25.20 -49.77 12.48
C ALA A 84 -24.98 -48.33 12.97
N VAL A 85 -25.19 -47.33 12.09
CA VAL A 85 -25.10 -45.91 12.44
C VAL A 85 -26.20 -45.53 13.44
N CYS A 86 -27.41 -46.08 13.29
CA CYS A 86 -28.49 -45.90 14.24
C CYS A 86 -28.09 -46.34 15.65
N LYS A 87 -27.50 -47.54 15.76
CA LYS A 87 -27.04 -48.09 17.04
C LYS A 87 -25.89 -47.28 17.64
N SER A 88 -24.93 -46.83 16.81
CA SER A 88 -23.80 -46.03 17.30
C SER A 88 -24.17 -44.60 17.66
N SER A 89 -25.23 -44.05 17.06
CA SER A 89 -25.66 -42.65 17.26
C SER A 89 -26.70 -42.50 18.36
N GLY A 90 -27.00 -43.56 19.10
CA GLY A 90 -27.92 -43.52 20.25
C GLY A 90 -29.41 -43.69 19.90
N GLY A 91 -29.74 -44.22 18.72
CA GLY A 91 -31.10 -44.60 18.34
C GLY A 91 -31.60 -43.95 17.05
N PRO A 92 -32.82 -44.30 16.60
CA PRO A 92 -33.37 -43.83 15.33
C PRO A 92 -33.49 -42.31 15.26
N THR A 93 -33.86 -41.64 16.35
CA THR A 93 -34.04 -40.18 16.42
C THR A 93 -32.79 -39.38 16.08
N SER A 94 -31.60 -40.00 16.15
CA SER A 94 -30.32 -39.37 15.83
C SER A 94 -29.92 -39.48 14.35
N LEU A 95 -30.75 -40.12 13.52
CA LEU A 95 -30.47 -40.30 12.10
C LEU A 95 -30.88 -39.07 11.26
N PRO A 96 -30.09 -38.71 10.23
CA PRO A 96 -30.44 -37.63 9.33
C PRO A 96 -31.63 -38.05 8.46
N ARG A 97 -32.78 -37.38 8.64
CA ARG A 97 -34.00 -37.65 7.86
C ARG A 97 -33.90 -37.14 6.43
N ASP A 98 -33.42 -35.90 6.29
CA ASP A 98 -33.51 -35.16 5.03
C ASP A 98 -32.35 -35.46 4.06
N SER A 99 -31.40 -36.30 4.45
CA SER A 99 -30.25 -36.63 3.62
C SER A 99 -29.78 -38.06 3.84
N ALA A 100 -29.44 -38.74 2.75
CA ALA A 100 -28.79 -40.04 2.80
C ALA A 100 -27.46 -39.95 3.58
N ILE A 101 -27.20 -40.92 4.45
CA ILE A 101 -25.90 -41.12 5.09
C ILE A 101 -24.87 -41.40 3.98
N LYS A 102 -23.79 -40.60 3.95
CA LYS A 102 -22.75 -40.70 2.93
C LYS A 102 -21.99 -42.03 3.03
N ALA A 103 -21.87 -42.74 1.92
CA ALA A 103 -21.11 -43.98 1.78
C ALA A 103 -20.63 -44.14 0.33
N SER A 104 -19.67 -45.03 0.13
CA SER A 104 -19.14 -45.41 -1.20
C SER A 104 -19.56 -46.83 -1.56
N PRO A 105 -19.75 -47.16 -2.85
CA PRO A 105 -20.01 -48.53 -3.29
C PRO A 105 -18.79 -49.42 -3.08
N GLY A 106 -19.03 -50.69 -2.76
CA GLY A 106 -18.00 -51.71 -2.53
C GLY A 106 -17.54 -51.84 -1.08
N GLU A 107 -16.69 -52.82 -0.81
CA GLU A 107 -16.03 -52.97 0.49
C GLU A 107 -14.98 -51.87 0.72
N CYS A 108 -14.77 -51.48 1.97
CA CYS A 108 -13.66 -50.60 2.33
C CYS A 108 -12.32 -51.26 1.96
N GLY A 109 -11.57 -50.62 1.06
CA GLY A 109 -10.24 -51.09 0.68
C GLY A 109 -9.33 -51.22 1.91
N LYS A 110 -8.65 -52.36 2.05
CA LYS A 110 -7.54 -52.49 3.00
C LYS A 110 -6.39 -51.60 2.51
N GLY A 111 -6.30 -50.40 3.06
CA GLY A 111 -5.23 -49.45 2.79
C GLY A 111 -5.64 -48.35 1.80
N ASN A 112 -5.57 -47.11 2.28
CA ASN A 112 -5.75 -45.86 1.56
C ASN A 112 -7.15 -45.70 0.95
N GLY A 113 -8.06 -45.12 1.75
CA GLY A 113 -9.33 -44.62 1.23
C GLY A 113 -9.11 -43.72 0.01
N PRO A 114 -10.12 -43.60 -0.88
CA PRO A 114 -10.03 -42.73 -2.05
C PRO A 114 -9.59 -41.34 -1.61
N PRO A 115 -8.69 -40.66 -2.35
CA PRO A 115 -8.28 -39.31 -1.99
C PRO A 115 -9.54 -38.49 -1.80
N LYS A 116 -9.69 -37.90 -0.60
CA LYS A 116 -10.69 -36.87 -0.33
C LYS A 116 -10.72 -35.97 -1.57
N PRO A 117 -11.89 -35.62 -2.15
CA PRO A 117 -11.94 -34.53 -3.10
C PRO A 117 -11.27 -33.35 -2.41
N GLN A 118 -10.04 -33.04 -2.78
CA GLN A 118 -9.36 -31.85 -2.27
C GLN A 118 -10.28 -30.74 -2.74
N LEU A 119 -10.90 -30.02 -1.79
CA LEU A 119 -11.55 -28.77 -2.15
C LEU A 119 -10.52 -28.00 -2.99
N PRO A 120 -10.92 -27.42 -4.13
CA PRO A 120 -9.99 -26.66 -4.94
C PRO A 120 -9.27 -25.69 -4.01
N PRO A 121 -7.93 -25.64 -4.07
CA PRO A 121 -7.16 -24.84 -3.15
C PRO A 121 -7.66 -23.39 -3.22
N SER A 122 -7.72 -22.72 -2.08
CA SER A 122 -8.30 -21.37 -2.04
C SER A 122 -7.43 -20.39 -2.83
N GLU A 123 -8.05 -19.36 -3.40
CA GLU A 123 -7.30 -18.29 -4.06
C GLU A 123 -6.38 -17.59 -3.05
N PRO A 124 -5.16 -17.19 -3.43
CA PRO A 124 -4.25 -16.50 -2.53
C PRO A 124 -4.73 -15.07 -2.29
N ILE A 125 -4.70 -14.63 -1.04
CA ILE A 125 -4.81 -13.21 -0.69
C ILE A 125 -3.39 -12.66 -0.64
N PHE A 126 -3.14 -11.50 -1.25
CA PHE A 126 -1.81 -10.90 -1.26
C PHE A 126 -1.71 -9.74 -0.29
N THR A 127 -0.54 -9.59 0.34
CA THR A 127 -0.18 -8.34 1.01
C THR A 127 -0.15 -7.18 0.00
N PRO A 128 -0.20 -5.93 0.46
CA PRO A 128 0.13 -4.79 -0.40
C PRO A 128 1.50 -4.97 -1.05
N TRP A 129 1.66 -4.42 -2.25
CA TRP A 129 2.96 -4.36 -2.92
C TRP A 129 3.96 -3.56 -2.08
N SER A 130 5.20 -4.04 -2.01
CA SER A 130 6.31 -3.21 -1.54
C SER A 130 6.47 -2.00 -2.48
N PRO A 131 7.10 -0.91 -2.00
CA PRO A 131 7.70 0.07 -2.90
C PRO A 131 8.65 -0.65 -3.90
N TYR A 132 8.82 -0.05 -5.08
CA TYR A 132 9.88 -0.48 -5.99
C TYR A 132 11.26 -0.28 -5.32
N SER A 133 12.16 -1.24 -5.54
CA SER A 133 13.54 -1.15 -5.08
C SER A 133 14.28 0.04 -5.71
N GLN A 134 15.48 0.31 -5.22
CA GLN A 134 16.45 1.10 -6.00
C GLN A 134 16.74 0.42 -7.35
N CYS A 135 17.18 1.21 -8.32
CA CYS A 135 17.49 0.72 -9.66
C CYS A 135 18.67 -0.27 -9.60
N LEU A 136 18.45 -1.52 -10.00
CA LEU A 136 19.48 -2.55 -10.05
C LEU A 136 20.13 -2.51 -11.44
N PHE A 137 21.33 -1.96 -11.51
CA PHE A 137 22.03 -1.74 -12.78
C PHE A 137 22.61 -3.03 -13.37
N THR A 138 22.57 -3.11 -14.70
CA THR A 138 23.15 -4.24 -15.46
C THR A 138 24.67 -4.31 -15.26
N ASP A 139 25.33 -3.16 -15.23
CA ASP A 139 26.73 -3.02 -14.85
C ASP A 139 26.84 -2.77 -13.34
N LYS A 140 27.20 -3.81 -12.57
CA LYS A 140 27.31 -3.72 -11.10
C LYS A 140 28.42 -2.80 -10.61
N LEU A 141 29.32 -2.35 -11.49
CA LEU A 141 30.41 -1.44 -11.13
C LEU A 141 30.01 0.03 -11.28
N ARG A 142 28.91 0.33 -11.98
CA ARG A 142 28.38 1.68 -12.18
C ARG A 142 26.97 1.80 -11.59
N ASN A 143 26.80 2.72 -10.64
CA ASN A 143 25.50 3.02 -10.02
C ASN A 143 24.62 3.93 -10.91
N CYS A 144 24.74 3.80 -12.22
CA CYS A 144 24.05 4.62 -13.22
C CYS A 144 23.92 3.85 -14.54
N GLY A 145 23.02 4.29 -15.40
CA GLY A 145 22.64 3.67 -16.66
C GLY A 145 21.29 2.95 -16.56
N GLU A 146 21.08 2.01 -17.48
CA GLU A 146 19.90 1.16 -17.51
C GLU A 146 19.95 0.07 -16.44
N GLY A 147 18.82 -0.16 -15.80
CA GLY A 147 18.66 -1.19 -14.79
C GLY A 147 17.21 -1.64 -14.63
N THR A 148 16.97 -2.37 -13.55
CA THR A 148 15.66 -2.93 -13.23
C THR A 148 15.28 -2.61 -11.78
N GLN A 149 14.08 -2.08 -11.56
CA GLN A 149 13.48 -2.02 -10.23
C GLN A 149 12.59 -3.23 -10.02
N VAL A 150 12.58 -3.76 -8.81
CA VAL A 150 11.72 -4.88 -8.42
C VAL A 150 10.82 -4.49 -7.25
N LYS A 151 9.57 -4.93 -7.28
CA LYS A 151 8.68 -4.88 -6.13
C LYS A 151 8.15 -6.27 -5.85
N ASN A 152 7.88 -6.56 -4.59
CA ASN A 152 7.44 -7.86 -4.15
C ASN A 152 6.20 -7.73 -3.25
N ARG A 153 5.39 -8.77 -3.22
CA ARG A 153 4.35 -8.97 -2.21
C ARG A 153 4.29 -10.44 -1.83
N GLN A 154 3.74 -10.72 -0.67
CA GLN A 154 3.64 -12.07 -0.15
C GLN A 154 2.20 -12.53 -0.13
N VAL A 155 2.02 -13.85 -0.06
CA VAL A 155 0.71 -14.43 0.21
C VAL A 155 0.42 -14.25 1.69
N ALA A 156 -0.66 -13.54 1.99
CA ALA A 156 -1.19 -13.42 3.33
C ALA A 156 -1.73 -14.79 3.77
N PRO A 157 -1.29 -15.31 4.93
CA PRO A 157 -1.81 -16.57 5.43
C PRO A 157 -3.29 -16.41 5.81
N TYR A 158 -4.09 -17.43 5.52
CA TYR A 158 -5.45 -17.51 6.02
C TYR A 158 -5.44 -17.87 7.52
N ASP A 159 -6.32 -17.25 8.30
CA ASP A 159 -6.45 -17.48 9.74
C ASP A 159 -6.74 -18.95 10.10
N ASP A 160 -7.35 -19.70 9.18
CA ASP A 160 -7.70 -21.12 9.35
C ASP A 160 -6.70 -22.08 8.69
N PHE A 161 -5.54 -21.57 8.26
CA PHE A 161 -4.43 -22.33 7.67
C PHE A 161 -4.82 -23.19 6.45
N ARG A 162 -5.90 -22.83 5.75
CA ARG A 162 -6.31 -23.56 4.54
C ARG A 162 -5.22 -23.48 3.45
N PRO A 163 -4.98 -24.56 2.69
CA PRO A 163 -4.01 -24.54 1.60
C PRO A 163 -4.49 -23.63 0.46
N VAL A 164 -3.58 -22.83 -0.05
CA VAL A 164 -3.78 -21.93 -1.19
C VAL A 164 -3.21 -22.53 -2.47
N ARG A 165 -3.69 -22.10 -3.64
CA ARG A 165 -3.12 -22.58 -4.90
C ARG A 165 -1.69 -22.13 -5.06
N GLN A 166 -0.95 -22.81 -5.93
CA GLN A 166 0.37 -22.35 -6.33
C GLN A 166 0.25 -20.97 -6.98
N VAL A 167 1.10 -20.06 -6.53
CA VAL A 167 1.12 -18.67 -6.96
C VAL A 167 2.13 -18.52 -8.09
N GLU A 168 1.73 -17.78 -9.13
CA GLU A 168 2.60 -17.50 -10.26
C GLU A 168 3.64 -16.43 -9.90
N PRO A 169 4.83 -16.45 -10.52
CA PRO A 169 5.89 -15.49 -10.20
C PRO A 169 5.45 -14.02 -10.35
N TYR A 170 4.68 -13.68 -11.39
CA TYR A 170 4.19 -12.32 -11.63
C TYR A 170 3.17 -11.84 -10.58
N GLU A 171 2.58 -12.76 -9.83
CA GLU A 171 1.63 -12.44 -8.77
C GLU A 171 2.33 -12.06 -7.46
N THR A 172 3.63 -12.34 -7.32
CA THR A 172 4.42 -12.04 -6.10
C THR A 172 5.60 -11.12 -6.37
N GLY A 173 6.07 -11.06 -7.60
CA GLY A 173 7.14 -10.18 -8.03
C GLY A 173 6.77 -9.47 -9.32
N ALA A 174 7.03 -8.16 -9.37
CA ALA A 174 6.95 -7.39 -10.60
C ALA A 174 8.25 -6.61 -10.77
N SER A 175 8.73 -6.53 -12.01
CA SER A 175 9.96 -5.82 -12.35
C SER A 175 9.68 -4.83 -13.46
N ARG A 176 10.29 -3.65 -13.38
CA ARG A 176 10.21 -2.63 -14.42
C ARG A 176 11.58 -2.10 -14.80
N PRO A 177 11.78 -1.66 -16.05
CA PRO A 177 13.00 -0.96 -16.43
C PRO A 177 13.10 0.36 -15.66
N CYS A 178 14.32 0.72 -15.30
CA CYS A 178 14.67 2.03 -14.75
C CYS A 178 15.92 2.55 -15.44
N PHE A 179 16.07 3.86 -15.41
CA PHE A 179 17.24 4.53 -15.93
C PHE A 179 17.68 5.61 -14.95
N VAL A 180 18.98 5.69 -14.69
CA VAL A 180 19.61 6.77 -13.92
C VAL A 180 20.72 7.33 -14.80
N ALA A 181 20.71 8.62 -15.09
CA ALA A 181 21.75 9.19 -15.94
C ALA A 181 23.12 9.08 -15.24
N CYS A 182 24.12 8.56 -15.94
CA CYS A 182 25.50 8.70 -15.47
C CYS A 182 25.87 10.18 -15.55
N VAL A 183 26.58 10.73 -14.56
CA VAL A 183 26.97 12.14 -14.54
C VAL A 183 28.48 12.29 -14.61
N ASN A 184 28.94 13.30 -15.34
CA ASN A 184 30.33 13.70 -15.36
C ASN A 184 30.66 14.35 -14.03
N ILE A 185 31.58 13.76 -13.29
CA ILE A 185 32.00 14.21 -11.97
C ILE A 185 32.55 15.65 -11.93
N LEU A 186 32.98 16.20 -13.07
CA LEU A 186 33.53 17.56 -13.17
C LEU A 186 32.47 18.61 -13.52
N THR A 187 31.40 18.24 -14.24
CA THR A 187 30.41 19.19 -14.75
C THR A 187 28.99 18.95 -14.22
N GLY A 188 28.73 17.82 -13.57
CA GLY A 188 27.39 17.39 -13.15
C GLY A 188 26.45 17.04 -14.31
N ALA A 189 26.88 17.24 -15.55
CA ALA A 189 26.08 16.96 -16.75
C ALA A 189 26.07 15.46 -17.06
N PRO A 190 24.99 14.93 -17.66
CA PRO A 190 24.93 13.51 -17.95
C PRO A 190 25.99 13.06 -18.96
N GLU A 191 26.71 12.00 -18.63
CA GLU A 191 27.63 11.26 -19.49
C GLU A 191 26.90 10.13 -20.22
N GLY A 192 26.99 10.13 -21.55
CA GLY A 192 26.56 9.01 -22.38
C GLY A 192 25.30 9.29 -23.21
N LEU A 193 24.84 8.25 -23.91
CA LEU A 193 23.63 8.27 -24.73
C LEU A 193 22.42 7.99 -23.83
N CYS A 194 21.47 8.91 -23.81
CA CYS A 194 20.19 8.72 -23.14
C CYS A 194 19.31 7.75 -23.96
N PRO A 195 18.69 6.73 -23.34
CA PRO A 195 17.83 5.80 -24.05
C PRO A 195 16.57 6.50 -24.58
N GLU A 196 15.84 5.82 -25.47
CA GLU A 196 14.55 6.32 -25.94
C GLU A 196 13.45 6.09 -24.90
N GLN A 197 12.44 6.96 -24.89
CA GLN A 197 11.28 6.84 -23.98
C GLN A 197 10.52 5.51 -24.16
N SER A 198 10.66 4.84 -25.30
CA SER A 198 10.12 3.52 -25.60
C SER A 198 10.65 2.40 -24.69
N LEU A 199 11.74 2.65 -23.95
CA LEU A 199 12.21 1.75 -22.89
C LEU A 199 11.20 1.69 -21.74
N CYS A 200 10.51 2.80 -21.45
CA CYS A 200 9.60 2.94 -20.33
C CYS A 200 8.17 2.52 -20.71
N ASN A 201 7.91 1.22 -20.68
CA ASN A 201 6.62 0.65 -21.11
C ASN A 201 5.53 0.63 -20.03
N GLU A 202 5.84 1.05 -18.80
CA GLU A 202 4.87 1.07 -17.71
C GLU A 202 4.18 2.43 -17.57
N VAL A 203 2.87 2.39 -17.27
CA VAL A 203 2.09 3.57 -16.89
C VAL A 203 1.95 3.57 -15.37
N ASP A 204 2.78 4.35 -14.71
CA ASP A 204 2.80 4.61 -13.27
C ASP A 204 3.15 6.09 -13.08
N PRO A 205 2.17 7.00 -13.28
CA PRO A 205 2.43 8.42 -13.49
C PRO A 205 3.18 9.02 -12.31
N VAL A 206 4.05 9.97 -12.60
CA VAL A 206 4.77 10.73 -11.58
C VAL A 206 4.70 12.22 -11.89
N CYS A 207 4.61 13.02 -10.83
CA CYS A 207 4.77 14.45 -10.93
C CYS A 207 6.23 14.81 -10.64
N GLY A 208 6.88 15.54 -11.54
CA GLY A 208 8.30 15.90 -11.40
C GLY A 208 8.73 17.05 -12.30
N SER A 209 10.00 17.41 -12.27
CA SER A 209 10.57 18.46 -13.11
C SER A 209 11.91 18.04 -13.72
N LEU A 210 12.24 18.65 -14.87
CA LEU A 210 13.54 18.53 -15.51
C LEU A 210 14.40 19.71 -15.04
N GLY A 211 15.08 19.56 -13.89
CA GLY A 211 15.77 20.62 -13.16
C GLY A 211 14.85 21.65 -12.52
N ALA A 212 15.39 22.84 -12.24
CA ALA A 212 14.62 23.99 -11.74
C ALA A 212 13.56 24.43 -12.77
N GLY A 213 12.28 24.22 -12.44
CA GLY A 213 11.17 24.55 -13.33
C GLY A 213 9.81 24.08 -12.81
N ALA A 214 8.75 24.39 -13.56
CA ALA A 214 7.40 23.93 -13.27
C ALA A 214 7.32 22.39 -13.30
N ALA A 215 6.55 21.83 -12.37
CA ALA A 215 6.27 20.41 -12.37
C ALA A 215 5.46 20.04 -13.63
N LYS A 216 5.73 18.85 -14.15
CA LYS A 216 5.04 18.22 -15.25
C LYS A 216 4.76 16.77 -14.90
N GLU A 217 3.68 16.27 -15.44
CA GLU A 217 3.33 14.87 -15.33
C GLU A 217 4.11 14.07 -16.37
N PHE A 218 4.71 12.96 -15.93
CA PHE A 218 5.38 11.96 -16.76
C PHE A 218 4.64 10.63 -16.58
N LYS A 219 4.60 9.76 -17.60
CA LYS A 219 3.88 8.49 -17.50
C LYS A 219 4.54 7.52 -16.53
N SER A 220 5.84 7.69 -16.29
CA SER A 220 6.59 6.94 -15.29
C SER A 220 7.84 7.69 -14.84
N GLU A 221 8.40 7.26 -13.70
CA GLU A 221 9.70 7.73 -13.20
C GLU A 221 10.84 7.44 -14.19
N CYS A 222 10.75 6.34 -14.92
CA CYS A 222 11.67 6.02 -16.02
C CYS A 222 11.63 7.11 -17.10
N GLU A 223 10.44 7.55 -17.51
CA GLU A 223 10.29 8.59 -18.53
C GLU A 223 10.80 9.95 -18.06
N LEU A 224 10.58 10.29 -16.79
CA LEU A 224 11.16 11.48 -16.16
C LEU A 224 12.70 11.47 -16.27
N ASN A 225 13.35 10.36 -15.88
CA ASN A 225 14.80 10.24 -15.90
C ASN A 225 15.38 10.28 -17.32
N ILE A 226 14.72 9.63 -18.29
CA ILE A 226 15.12 9.69 -19.71
C ILE A 226 15.00 11.12 -20.23
N SER A 227 13.88 11.79 -19.97
CA SER A 227 13.63 13.15 -20.44
C SER A 227 14.62 14.14 -19.83
N ALA A 228 14.99 13.96 -18.56
CA ALA A 228 15.98 14.78 -17.88
C ALA A 228 17.38 14.57 -18.48
N CYS A 229 17.76 13.33 -18.75
CA CYS A 229 19.01 12.99 -19.44
C CYS A 229 19.09 13.66 -20.81
N GLN A 230 18.04 13.51 -21.64
CA GLN A 230 17.98 14.12 -22.98
C GLN A 230 18.08 15.65 -22.92
N ALA A 231 17.54 16.26 -21.86
CA ALA A 231 17.64 17.70 -21.62
C ALA A 231 18.96 18.13 -20.95
N SER A 232 19.86 17.20 -20.61
CA SER A 232 21.06 17.45 -19.81
C SER A 232 20.78 18.10 -18.45
N LYS A 233 19.72 17.64 -17.77
CA LYS A 233 19.28 18.14 -16.45
C LYS A 233 19.13 17.00 -15.44
N VAL A 234 19.13 17.36 -14.16
CA VAL A 234 18.80 16.44 -13.07
C VAL A 234 17.28 16.23 -13.01
N PRO A 235 16.78 14.98 -12.98
CA PRO A 235 15.36 14.72 -12.76
C PRO A 235 15.01 14.92 -11.30
N HIS A 236 13.91 15.64 -11.02
CA HIS A 236 13.37 15.71 -9.67
C HIS A 236 11.95 15.16 -9.64
N LYS A 237 11.75 14.09 -8.88
CA LYS A 237 10.42 13.54 -8.61
C LYS A 237 9.83 14.23 -7.38
N LEU A 238 8.64 14.82 -7.52
CA LEU A 238 7.91 15.41 -6.40
C LEU A 238 7.11 14.36 -5.65
N TYR A 239 6.31 13.57 -6.36
CA TYR A 239 5.54 12.46 -5.80
C TYR A 239 5.08 11.49 -6.90
N SER A 240 4.63 10.31 -6.48
CA SER A 240 3.98 9.34 -7.37
C SER A 240 2.51 9.70 -7.56
N GLY A 241 2.02 9.67 -8.80
CA GLY A 241 0.69 10.10 -9.21
C GLY A 241 0.73 11.22 -10.24
N SER A 242 -0.44 11.56 -10.78
CA SER A 242 -0.64 12.70 -11.69
C SER A 242 -0.36 14.03 -11.00
N CYS A 243 0.09 15.04 -11.74
CA CYS A 243 0.35 16.35 -11.15
C CYS A 243 -0.94 17.06 -10.75
N ASP A 244 -0.92 17.73 -9.60
CA ASP A 244 -1.95 18.69 -9.22
C ASP A 244 -1.86 19.92 -10.17
N PRO A 245 -2.99 20.45 -10.65
CA PRO A 245 -3.01 21.67 -11.44
C PRO A 245 -2.29 22.88 -10.79
N GLU A 246 -2.21 22.93 -9.46
CA GLU A 246 -1.50 23.99 -8.73
C GLU A 246 0.02 23.80 -8.70
N ASP A 247 0.53 22.58 -8.94
CA ASP A 247 1.98 22.28 -9.00
C ASP A 247 2.67 22.87 -10.25
N GLY A 248 1.88 23.33 -11.24
CA GLY A 248 2.39 23.94 -12.47
C GLY A 248 2.87 25.39 -12.33
N SER A 249 2.68 26.03 -11.17
CA SER A 249 3.17 27.38 -10.94
C SER A 249 4.65 27.36 -10.54
N ALA A 250 5.48 28.08 -11.30
CA ALA A 250 6.92 28.08 -11.20
C ALA A 250 7.43 28.65 -9.86
N LEU A 251 7.46 27.85 -8.79
CA LEU A 251 8.15 28.22 -7.54
C LEU A 251 8.34 27.01 -6.60
N ARG A 252 9.11 26.03 -7.04
CA ARG A 252 9.79 25.11 -6.12
C ARG A 252 11.29 25.20 -6.38
N ARG A 253 11.96 25.95 -5.52
CA ARG A 253 13.40 26.22 -5.56
C ARG A 253 14.07 25.24 -4.59
N TYR A 254 15.01 24.44 -5.08
CA TYR A 254 15.74 23.50 -4.23
C TYR A 254 16.79 24.24 -3.40
N CYS A 255 16.91 23.84 -2.14
CA CYS A 255 17.72 24.51 -1.11
C CYS A 255 19.17 24.75 -1.55
N GLU A 256 19.78 23.71 -2.11
CA GLU A 256 21.21 23.69 -2.43
C GLU A 256 21.50 24.31 -3.81
N GLU A 257 20.52 24.33 -4.72
CA GLU A 257 20.69 24.86 -6.08
C GLU A 257 20.26 26.33 -6.22
N ALA A 258 19.20 26.74 -5.54
CA ALA A 258 18.63 28.06 -5.70
C ALA A 258 19.30 29.13 -4.81
N GLY A 259 19.94 28.69 -3.72
CA GLY A 259 20.43 29.58 -2.67
C GLY A 259 19.29 30.37 -2.01
N PRO A 260 19.63 31.30 -1.10
CA PRO A 260 18.63 32.06 -0.36
C PRO A 260 17.77 32.93 -1.27
N VAL A 261 16.45 32.85 -1.07
CA VAL A 261 15.46 33.69 -1.74
C VAL A 261 15.53 35.09 -1.15
N GLN A 262 15.66 36.09 -2.03
CA GLN A 262 15.70 37.49 -1.65
C GLN A 262 14.29 37.99 -1.34
N VAL A 263 14.05 38.42 -0.10
CA VAL A 263 12.78 38.94 0.42
C VAL A 263 12.97 40.35 0.95
N ALA A 264 12.06 41.26 0.59
CA ALA A 264 12.04 42.61 1.13
C ALA A 264 11.36 42.61 2.51
N VAL A 265 12.05 43.13 3.51
CA VAL A 265 11.55 43.33 4.87
C VAL A 265 11.66 44.79 5.26
N LYS A 266 10.76 45.24 6.15
CA LYS A 266 10.75 46.60 6.66
C LYS A 266 10.58 46.57 8.17
N TYR A 267 11.32 47.41 8.88
CA TYR A 267 11.16 47.58 10.31
C TYR A 267 10.00 48.55 10.53
N ASP A 268 8.95 48.07 11.19
CA ASP A 268 7.74 48.84 11.44
C ASP A 268 7.09 48.30 12.72
N ILE A 269 7.37 48.96 13.85
CA ILE A 269 6.91 48.51 15.18
C ILE A 269 6.36 49.69 15.96
N GLU A 270 5.18 49.50 16.57
CA GLU A 270 4.62 50.39 17.58
C GLU A 270 4.82 49.78 18.97
N LYS A 271 5.52 50.48 19.85
CA LYS A 271 5.77 50.01 21.22
C LYS A 271 5.98 51.19 22.17
N ASP A 272 5.49 51.06 23.40
CA ASP A 272 5.74 52.01 24.51
C ASP A 272 5.39 53.48 24.17
N GLY A 273 4.40 53.70 23.30
CA GLY A 273 3.97 55.06 22.88
C GLY A 273 4.77 55.65 21.72
N GLU A 274 5.66 54.87 21.10
CA GLU A 274 6.47 55.25 19.96
C GLU A 274 6.17 54.37 18.74
N HIS A 275 6.31 54.95 17.55
CA HIS A 275 6.27 54.25 16.27
C HIS A 275 7.65 54.34 15.61
N CYS A 276 8.31 53.21 15.46
CA CYS A 276 9.65 53.11 14.92
C CYS A 276 9.62 52.50 13.52
N VAL A 277 10.14 53.23 12.54
CA VAL A 277 10.11 52.85 11.13
C VAL A 277 11.51 52.93 10.52
N GLY A 278 11.93 51.87 9.84
CA GLY A 278 13.17 51.82 9.06
C GLY A 278 12.90 51.73 7.55
N GLU A 279 13.94 52.02 6.77
CA GLU A 279 13.91 51.80 5.31
C GLU A 279 13.75 50.31 4.98
N PRO A 280 13.01 49.94 3.92
CA PRO A 280 12.94 48.57 3.44
C PRO A 280 14.31 48.06 2.99
N VAL A 281 14.66 46.84 3.40
CA VAL A 281 15.88 46.16 2.97
C VAL A 281 15.57 44.77 2.46
N THR A 282 16.40 44.31 1.52
CA THR A 282 16.33 42.96 0.99
C THR A 282 17.21 42.04 1.84
N ILE A 283 16.65 40.94 2.33
CA ILE A 283 17.36 39.90 3.08
C ILE A 283 17.25 38.57 2.34
N GLY A 284 18.26 37.71 2.48
CA GLY A 284 18.18 36.32 2.04
C GLY A 284 17.41 35.46 3.05
N SER A 285 16.52 34.61 2.55
CA SER A 285 15.75 33.64 3.32
C SER A 285 15.84 32.25 2.69
N CYS A 286 16.04 31.23 3.52
CA CYS A 286 15.94 29.83 3.10
C CYS A 286 14.51 29.27 3.21
N GLY A 287 13.54 30.13 3.54
CA GLY A 287 12.12 29.77 3.58
C GLY A 287 11.60 29.36 2.19
N ASP A 288 10.65 28.43 2.18
CA ASP A 288 9.99 27.91 0.96
C ASP A 288 10.92 27.15 -0.02
N LEU A 289 12.14 26.83 0.42
CA LEU A 289 13.10 25.99 -0.31
C LEU A 289 12.94 24.51 0.07
N LEU A 290 13.00 23.64 -0.94
CA LEU A 290 12.83 22.19 -0.76
C LEU A 290 14.17 21.45 -0.63
N CYS A 291 14.17 20.38 0.15
CA CYS A 291 15.30 19.48 0.29
C CYS A 291 15.12 18.20 -0.52
N GLU A 292 16.22 17.68 -1.06
CA GLU A 292 16.25 16.33 -1.62
C GLU A 292 16.36 15.33 -0.46
N GLY A 293 15.44 14.36 -0.39
CA GLY A 293 15.54 13.23 0.53
C GLY A 293 14.41 13.05 1.54
N GLU A 294 14.63 12.11 2.48
CA GLU A 294 13.65 11.52 3.39
C GLU A 294 12.86 12.54 4.25
N ALA A 295 11.70 12.09 4.73
CA ALA A 295 10.85 12.83 5.66
C ALA A 295 11.67 13.28 6.89
N GLY A 296 11.66 14.59 7.17
CA GLY A 296 12.35 15.18 8.32
C GLY A 296 13.62 15.96 8.01
N THR A 297 13.91 16.29 6.75
CA THR A 297 14.95 17.26 6.39
C THR A 297 14.35 18.65 6.11
N CYS A 298 15.02 19.71 6.55
CA CYS A 298 14.59 21.09 6.35
C CYS A 298 15.72 21.93 5.77
N CYS A 299 15.38 22.86 4.87
CA CYS A 299 16.32 23.82 4.34
C CYS A 299 16.65 24.88 5.39
N LYS A 300 17.91 24.94 5.82
CA LYS A 300 18.38 25.87 6.85
C LYS A 300 19.53 26.70 6.33
N ALA A 301 19.61 27.93 6.78
CA ALA A 301 20.74 28.79 6.49
C ALA A 301 21.99 28.28 7.21
N THR A 302 23.09 28.10 6.47
CA THR A 302 24.40 27.69 7.00
C THR A 302 25.35 28.87 7.15
N LYS A 303 25.13 29.93 6.36
CA LYS A 303 25.93 31.14 6.37
C LYS A 303 25.04 32.37 6.40
N PHE A 304 25.47 33.37 7.16
CA PHE A 304 24.69 34.59 7.41
C PHE A 304 25.54 35.83 7.22
N GLU A 305 24.89 36.92 6.81
CA GLU A 305 25.39 38.29 6.91
C GLU A 305 24.47 39.11 7.81
N GLN A 306 25.01 40.21 8.32
CA GLN A 306 24.25 41.18 9.12
C GLN A 306 24.02 42.44 8.29
N ILE A 307 22.75 42.81 8.13
CA ILE A 307 22.34 44.04 7.44
C ILE A 307 21.85 45.01 8.51
N GLN A 308 22.63 46.06 8.75
CA GLN A 308 22.28 47.10 9.71
C GLN A 308 21.48 48.21 9.02
N VAL A 309 20.34 48.56 9.60
CA VAL A 309 19.49 49.66 9.15
C VAL A 309 19.33 50.70 10.26
N ASP A 310 19.28 51.95 9.86
CA ASP A 310 18.90 53.04 10.75
C ASP A 310 17.37 53.12 10.82
N VAL A 311 16.84 53.20 12.03
CA VAL A 311 15.40 53.23 12.32
C VAL A 311 15.10 54.55 13.03
N GLN A 312 14.08 55.24 12.54
CA GLN A 312 13.62 56.50 13.13
C GLN A 312 12.36 56.24 13.97
N CYS A 313 12.40 56.60 15.24
CA CYS A 313 11.27 56.49 16.16
C CYS A 313 10.57 57.85 16.31
N TYR A 314 9.24 57.80 16.29
CA TYR A 314 8.34 58.95 16.40
C TYR A 314 7.40 58.76 17.59
N SER A 315 7.05 59.85 18.27
CA SER A 315 6.00 59.79 19.27
C SER A 315 4.65 59.51 18.61
N LEU A 316 3.89 58.54 19.11
CA LEU A 316 2.50 58.37 18.69
C LEU A 316 1.62 59.56 19.09
N SER A 317 2.00 60.29 20.14
CA SER A 317 1.24 61.43 20.66
C SER A 317 1.55 62.75 19.94
N THR A 318 2.82 63.06 19.70
CA THR A 318 3.25 64.35 19.12
C THR A 318 3.65 64.25 17.64
N LYS A 319 3.79 63.04 17.09
CA LYS A 319 4.32 62.76 15.74
C LYS A 319 5.71 63.34 15.47
N GLN A 320 6.44 63.74 16.51
CA GLN A 320 7.80 64.26 16.39
C GLN A 320 8.83 63.14 16.52
N PRO A 321 9.99 63.25 15.85
CA PRO A 321 11.08 62.31 15.99
C PRO A 321 11.61 62.35 17.43
N ILE A 322 11.69 61.20 18.09
CA ILE A 322 12.19 61.08 19.46
C ILE A 322 13.64 60.60 19.45
N SER A 323 13.93 59.55 18.68
CA SER A 323 15.21 58.87 18.72
C SER A 323 15.51 58.17 17.40
N GLN A 324 16.79 57.92 17.15
CA GLN A 324 17.26 57.10 16.04
C GLN A 324 18.00 55.90 16.63
N ILE A 325 17.56 54.70 16.25
CA ILE A 325 18.14 53.44 16.72
C ILE A 325 18.68 52.64 15.54
N LYS A 326 19.59 51.71 15.81
CA LYS A 326 20.13 50.78 14.81
C LYS A 326 19.49 49.42 14.98
N HIS A 327 18.89 48.89 13.93
CA HIS A 327 18.38 47.54 13.88
C HIS A 327 19.24 46.67 12.96
N VAL A 328 19.41 45.40 13.32
CA VAL A 328 20.22 44.46 12.55
C VAL A 328 19.34 43.31 12.10
N TYR A 329 19.22 43.13 10.79
CA TYR A 329 18.67 41.94 10.17
C TYR A 329 19.75 40.89 9.99
N ILE A 330 19.37 39.62 10.19
CA ILE A 330 20.21 38.47 9.86
C ILE A 330 19.73 37.94 8.51
N SER A 331 20.55 38.06 7.48
CA SER A 331 20.28 37.64 6.10
C SER A 331 21.04 36.36 5.79
N ALA A 332 20.38 35.36 5.21
CA ALA A 332 21.02 34.12 4.79
C ALA A 332 21.83 34.35 3.50
N ILE A 333 23.08 33.88 3.49
CA ILE A 333 23.96 33.90 2.30
C ILE A 333 24.00 32.51 1.63
N GLU A 334 23.81 31.46 2.42
CA GLU A 334 23.87 30.08 1.95
C GLU A 334 22.84 29.22 2.69
N CYS A 335 22.20 28.30 1.95
CA CYS A 335 21.19 27.39 2.45
C CYS A 335 21.61 25.94 2.16
N GLN A 336 21.43 25.05 3.14
CA GLN A 336 21.68 23.61 2.96
C GLN A 336 20.61 22.79 3.68
N CYS A 337 20.45 21.55 3.23
CA CYS A 337 19.51 20.62 3.83
C CYS A 337 20.08 20.01 5.10
N GLN A 338 19.34 20.13 6.21
CA GLN A 338 19.73 19.63 7.51
C GLN A 338 18.62 18.79 8.13
N ALA A 339 18.98 17.78 8.93
CA ALA A 339 18.00 17.03 9.70
C ALA A 339 17.19 17.97 10.61
N GLY A 340 15.88 17.74 10.65
CA GLY A 340 14.96 18.37 11.58
C GLY A 340 15.39 18.03 13.00
N SER A 341 15.49 19.04 13.84
CA SER A 341 15.59 18.82 15.29
C SER A 341 14.17 18.51 15.78
N PRO A 342 13.99 17.53 16.68
CA PRO A 342 12.68 17.09 17.15
C PRO A 342 11.88 18.17 17.87
#